data_AF-A0A955K4W3-F1
#
_entry.id   AF-A0A955K4W3-F1
#
_cell.length_a   1.000
_cell.length_b   1.000
_cell.length_c   1.000
_cell.angle_alpha   90.00
_cell.angle_beta   90.00
_cell.angle_gamma   90.00
#
_symmetry.space_group_name_H-M   'P 1'
#
loop_
_entity.id
_entity.type
_entity.pdbx_description
1 polymer ?
#
loop_
_entity_poly.entity_id
_entity_poly.type
_entity_poly.pdbx_seq_one_letter_code
_entity_poly.pdbx_strand_id
1 'polypeptide(L)'
;MKKYLAYLVIVTSALAIVFGLLVTIGAVPSKYVWGGRVSDAGQLVILELFTLVINLLIIWFVGMKANLFDQKISPKLLSRILWIIAILMFLNTIGNIAAKTIFEKFMAIPTLLTAISIVYIIKKSTNRA
;
A
#
# COMPACT_ATOMS: atom_id res chain seq x y z
N MET A 1 19.53 -1.01 -8.50
CA MET A 1 18.35 -0.39 -7.88
C MET A 1 18.64 -0.17 -6.40
N LYS A 2 18.07 0.85 -5.76
CA LYS A 2 18.20 1.00 -4.30
C LYS A 2 17.22 0.01 -3.65
N LYS A 3 17.63 -1.26 -3.50
CA LYS A 3 16.77 -2.36 -3.02
C LYS A 3 16.12 -2.05 -1.68
N TYR A 4 16.74 -1.20 -0.86
CA TYR A 4 16.17 -0.73 0.40
C TYR A 4 14.80 -0.02 0.25
N LEU A 5 14.55 0.68 -0.88
CA LEU A 5 13.23 1.29 -1.13
C LEU A 5 12.16 0.23 -1.39
N ALA A 6 12.53 -0.84 -2.09
CA ALA A 6 11.63 -1.96 -2.32
C ALA A 6 11.31 -2.69 -1.01
N TYR A 7 12.33 -2.94 -0.19
CA TYR A 7 12.12 -3.52 1.14
C TYR A 7 11.27 -2.63 2.04
N LEU A 8 11.49 -1.31 2.02
CA LEU A 8 10.65 -0.37 2.76
C LEU A 8 9.17 -0.53 2.39
N VAL A 9 8.86 -0.52 1.09
CA VAL A 9 7.48 -0.70 0.59
C VAL A 9 6.92 -2.07 0.94
N ILE A 10 7.72 -3.14 0.82
CA ILE A 10 7.27 -4.50 1.14
C ILE A 10 6.97 -4.62 2.63
N VAL A 11 7.83 -4.08 3.50
CA VAL A 11 7.63 -4.11 4.96
C VAL A 11 6.41 -3.28 5.36
N THR A 12 6.23 -2.07 4.83
CA THR A 12 5.04 -1.25 5.14
C THR A 12 3.76 -1.94 4.68
N SER A 13 3.75 -2.56 3.50
CA SER A 13 2.60 -3.33 3.02
C SER A 13 2.34 -4.60 3.83
N ALA A 14 3.38 -5.31 4.27
CA ALA A 14 3.23 -6.46 5.15
C ALA A 14 2.63 -6.07 6.51
N LEU A 15 3.07 -4.95 7.10
CA LEU A 15 2.50 -4.40 8.33
C LEU A 15 1.03 -4.00 8.14
N ALA A 16 0.68 -3.40 6.98
CA ALA A 16 -0.70 -3.06 6.66
C ALA A 16 -1.59 -4.31 6.53
N ILE A 17 -1.08 -5.41 5.95
CA ILE A 17 -1.78 -6.70 5.88
C ILE A 17 -2.03 -7.25 7.29
N VAL A 18 -1.00 -7.26 8.15
CA VAL A 18 -1.15 -7.72 9.53
C VAL A 18 -2.19 -6.88 10.27
N PHE A 19 -2.14 -5.56 10.12
CA PHE A 19 -3.13 -4.66 10.72
C PHE A 19 -4.55 -4.95 10.20
N GLY A 20 -4.74 -5.09 8.89
CA GLY A 20 -6.06 -5.40 8.32
C GLY A 20 -6.59 -6.77 8.75
N LEU A 21 -5.72 -7.77 8.94
CA LEU A 21 -6.09 -9.05 9.53
C LEU A 21 -6.55 -8.90 10.99
N LEU A 22 -5.85 -8.10 11.79
CA LEU A 22 -6.23 -7.81 13.18
C LEU A 22 -7.60 -7.09 13.25
N VAL A 23 -7.87 -6.17 12.33
CA VAL A 23 -9.19 -5.52 12.20
C VAL A 23 -10.26 -6.55 11.82
N THR A 24 -9.97 -7.42 10.84
CA THR A 24 -10.91 -8.43 10.32
C THR A 24 -11.34 -9.42 11.41
N ILE A 25 -10.41 -9.84 12.29
CA ILE A 25 -10.74 -10.74 13.41
C ILE A 25 -11.30 -10.01 14.64
N GLY A 26 -11.52 -8.69 14.56
CA GLY A 26 -12.06 -7.88 15.65
C GLY A 26 -11.08 -7.55 16.79
N ALA A 27 -9.79 -7.86 16.63
CA ALA A 27 -8.76 -7.49 17.60
C ALA A 27 -8.50 -5.97 17.62
N VAL A 28 -8.75 -5.29 16.50
CA VAL A 28 -8.72 -3.81 16.40
C VAL A 28 -10.14 -3.28 16.16
N PRO A 29 -10.66 -2.38 17.02
CA PRO A 29 -12.00 -1.82 16.87
C PRO A 29 -12.17 -0.99 15.58
N SER A 30 -13.34 -1.09 14.95
CA SER A 30 -13.65 -0.40 13.69
C SER A 30 -13.54 1.13 13.76
N LYS A 31 -13.68 1.73 14.95
CA LYS A 31 -13.53 3.18 15.16
C LYS A 31 -12.14 3.73 14.79
N TYR A 32 -11.13 2.88 14.67
CA TYR A 32 -9.76 3.26 14.31
C TYR A 32 -9.46 3.18 12.81
N VAL A 33 -10.42 2.73 12.01
CA VAL A 33 -10.25 2.53 10.56
C VAL A 33 -11.40 3.18 9.80
N TRP A 34 -11.18 3.50 8.52
CA TRP A 34 -12.21 4.03 7.62
C TRP A 34 -12.96 5.26 8.17
N GLY A 35 -12.24 6.15 8.84
CA GLY A 35 -12.75 7.36 9.47
C GLY A 35 -13.64 7.12 10.69
N GLY A 36 -13.65 5.88 11.21
CA GLY A 36 -14.57 5.42 12.25
C GLY A 36 -16.04 5.44 11.82
N ARG A 37 -16.32 5.39 10.50
CA ARG A 37 -17.67 5.51 9.93
C ARG A 37 -18.32 4.16 9.60
N VAL A 38 -17.54 3.08 9.61
CA VAL A 38 -18.02 1.76 9.24
C VAL A 38 -18.46 1.02 10.49
N SER A 39 -19.78 0.96 10.69
CA SER A 39 -20.42 0.23 11.79
C SER A 39 -20.85 -1.17 11.40
N ASP A 40 -21.09 -1.43 10.11
CA ASP A 40 -21.46 -2.75 9.61
C ASP A 40 -20.25 -3.67 9.51
N ALA A 41 -20.33 -4.83 10.17
CA ALA A 41 -19.23 -5.80 10.22
C ALA A 41 -18.93 -6.40 8.84
N GLY A 42 -19.95 -6.65 8.02
CA GLY A 42 -19.77 -7.19 6.67
C GLY A 42 -19.04 -6.21 5.75
N GLN A 43 -19.47 -4.95 5.77
CA GLN A 43 -18.82 -3.86 5.04
C GLN A 43 -17.37 -3.66 5.48
N LEU A 44 -17.10 -3.73 6.79
CA LEU A 44 -15.74 -3.63 7.32
C LEU A 44 -14.84 -4.73 6.76
N VAL A 45 -15.30 -5.99 6.77
CA VAL A 45 -14.55 -7.13 6.23
C VAL A 45 -14.26 -6.96 4.74
N ILE A 46 -15.22 -6.48 3.94
CA ILE A 46 -15.02 -6.23 2.50
C ILE A 46 -13.94 -5.16 2.28
N LEU A 47 -14.00 -4.08 3.06
CA LEU A 47 -13.02 -3.00 2.98
C LEU A 47 -11.62 -3.45 3.40
N GLU A 48 -11.51 -4.26 4.46
CA GLU A 48 -10.23 -4.86 4.85
C GLU A 48 -9.71 -5.86 3.81
N LEU A 49 -10.58 -6.65 3.18
CA LEU A 49 -10.18 -7.53 2.08
C LEU A 49 -9.59 -6.72 0.91
N PHE A 50 -10.16 -5.55 0.61
CA PHE A 50 -9.57 -4.63 -0.36
C PHE A 50 -8.18 -4.14 0.09
N THR A 51 -8.00 -3.76 1.35
CA THR A 51 -6.68 -3.41 1.93
C THR A 51 -5.67 -4.54 1.76
N LEU A 52 -6.07 -5.78 2.05
CA LEU A 52 -5.22 -6.98 1.92
C LEU A 52 -4.79 -7.21 0.47
N VAL A 53 -5.75 -7.22 -0.46
CA VAL A 53 -5.48 -7.46 -1.88
C VAL A 53 -4.55 -6.40 -2.45
N ILE A 54 -4.81 -5.11 -2.19
CA ILE A 54 -3.97 -4.03 -2.69
C ILE A 54 -2.53 -4.14 -2.15
N ASN A 55 -2.35 -4.44 -0.87
CA ASN A 55 -1.01 -4.58 -0.29
C ASN A 55 -0.27 -5.82 -0.79
N LEU A 56 -0.96 -6.93 -1.05
CA LEU A 56 -0.36 -8.10 -1.70
C LEU A 56 0.10 -7.78 -3.13
N LEU A 57 -0.71 -7.04 -3.89
CA LEU A 57 -0.34 -6.58 -5.23
C LEU A 57 0.86 -5.63 -5.18
N ILE A 58 0.92 -4.71 -4.21
CA ILE A 58 2.07 -3.83 -4.00
C ILE A 58 3.34 -4.66 -3.80
N ILE A 59 3.32 -5.62 -2.85
CA ILE A 59 4.46 -6.49 -2.56
C ILE A 59 4.90 -7.22 -3.84
N TRP A 60 3.96 -7.82 -4.55
CA TRP A 60 4.23 -8.58 -5.76
C TRP A 60 4.88 -7.71 -6.84
N PHE A 61 4.25 -6.60 -7.24
CA PHE A 61 4.74 -5.77 -8.34
C PHE A 61 6.04 -5.03 -8.00
N VAL A 62 6.19 -4.57 -6.76
CA VAL A 62 7.44 -3.96 -6.30
C VAL A 62 8.56 -5.00 -6.23
N GLY A 63 8.26 -6.22 -5.76
CA GLY A 63 9.20 -7.33 -5.73
C GLY A 63 9.68 -7.73 -7.14
N MET A 64 8.77 -7.84 -8.11
CA MET A 64 9.13 -8.04 -9.52
C MET A 64 10.03 -6.91 -10.04
N LYS A 65 9.63 -5.66 -9.79
CA LYS A 65 10.39 -4.49 -10.28
C LYS A 65 11.78 -4.42 -9.67
N ALA A 66 11.95 -4.89 -8.45
CA ALA A 66 13.21 -4.93 -7.72
C ALA A 66 14.08 -6.17 -7.99
N ASN A 67 13.66 -7.06 -8.90
CA ASN A 67 14.28 -8.36 -9.16
C ASN A 67 14.38 -9.21 -7.88
N LEU A 68 13.37 -9.15 -7.02
CA LEU A 68 13.20 -10.04 -5.86
C LEU A 68 12.30 -11.23 -6.21
N PHE A 69 11.40 -11.05 -7.17
CA PHE A 69 10.55 -12.09 -7.75
C PHE A 69 10.77 -12.14 -9.26
N ASP A 70 10.48 -13.29 -9.88
CA ASP A 70 10.58 -13.45 -11.32
C ASP A 70 9.63 -12.52 -12.05
N GLN A 71 10.15 -11.83 -13.07
CA GLN A 71 9.37 -10.89 -13.86
C GLN A 71 8.54 -11.62 -14.93
N LYS A 72 7.27 -11.90 -14.63
CA LYS A 72 6.31 -12.57 -15.52
C LYS A 72 5.55 -11.65 -16.49
N ILE A 73 5.73 -10.34 -16.42
CA ILE A 73 5.03 -9.36 -17.29
C ILE A 73 6.01 -8.37 -17.92
N SER A 74 5.60 -7.67 -18.99
CA SER A 74 6.48 -6.72 -19.68
C SER A 74 6.91 -5.56 -18.76
N PRO A 75 8.16 -5.05 -18.89
CA PRO A 75 8.65 -3.95 -18.05
C PRO A 75 7.78 -2.69 -18.14
N LYS A 76 7.20 -2.43 -19.32
CA LYS A 76 6.31 -1.29 -19.59
C LYS A 76 4.98 -1.43 -18.85
N LEU A 77 4.37 -2.62 -18.88
CA LEU A 77 3.13 -2.89 -18.16
C LEU A 77 3.35 -2.80 -16.64
N LEU A 78 4.45 -3.39 -16.15
CA LEU A 78 4.82 -3.32 -14.74
C LEU A 78 4.97 -1.87 -14.23
N SER A 79 5.65 -1.01 -15.00
CA SER A 79 5.77 0.41 -14.65
C SER A 79 4.42 1.15 -14.65
N ARG A 80 3.51 0.82 -15.58
CA ARG A 80 2.17 1.42 -15.63
C ARG A 80 1.34 1.04 -14.40
N ILE A 81 1.34 -0.25 -14.03
CA ILE A 81 0.65 -0.74 -12.83
C ILE A 81 1.18 -0.04 -11.58
N LEU A 82 2.50 0.06 -11.44
CA LEU A 82 3.12 0.74 -10.30
C LEU A 82 2.79 2.23 -10.24
N TRP A 83 2.60 2.92 -11.38
CA TRP A 83 2.12 4.30 -11.38
C TRP A 83 0.68 4.41 -10.86
N ILE A 84 -0.21 3.51 -11.28
CA ILE A 84 -1.60 3.48 -10.78
C ILE A 84 -1.58 3.27 -9.25
N ILE A 85 -0.78 2.31 -8.77
CA ILE A 85 -0.60 2.06 -7.34
C ILE A 85 -0.06 3.30 -6.63
N ALA A 86 0.95 3.98 -7.18
CA ALA A 86 1.49 5.20 -6.56
C ALA A 86 0.42 6.28 -6.42
N ILE A 87 -0.41 6.49 -7.44
CA ILE A 87 -1.55 7.43 -7.40
C ILE A 87 -2.53 7.02 -6.31
N LEU A 88 -2.89 5.73 -6.23
CA LEU A 88 -3.78 5.21 -5.19
C LEU A 88 -3.21 5.49 -3.78
N MET A 89 -1.89 5.32 -3.59
CA MET A 89 -1.23 5.61 -2.30
C MET A 89 -1.16 7.11 -1.98
N PHE A 90 -1.04 7.98 -2.99
CA PHE A 90 -1.19 9.42 -2.79
C PHE A 90 -2.63 9.79 -2.37
N LEU A 91 -3.64 9.21 -3.02
CA LEU A 91 -5.03 9.40 -2.60
C LEU A 91 -5.28 8.88 -1.18
N ASN A 92 -4.71 7.73 -0.82
CA ASN A 92 -4.79 7.20 0.54
C ASN A 92 -4.13 8.15 1.56
N THR A 93 -2.99 8.75 1.20
CA THR A 93 -2.33 9.78 2.02
C THR A 93 -3.23 10.98 2.26
N ILE A 94 -3.91 11.48 1.21
CA ILE A 94 -4.86 12.59 1.34
C ILE A 94 -6.01 12.19 2.27
N GLY A 95 -6.55 10.99 2.11
CA GLY A 95 -7.60 10.45 2.99
C GLY A 95 -7.17 10.41 4.47
N ASN A 96 -5.95 9.94 4.73
CA ASN A 96 -5.38 9.88 6.09
C ASN A 96 -5.15 11.28 6.67
N ILE A 97 -4.62 12.23 5.90
CA ILE A 97 -4.46 13.63 6.36
C ILE A 97 -5.82 14.24 6.71
N ALA A 98 -6.85 13.95 5.92
CA ALA A 98 -8.22 14.42 6.11
C ALA A 98 -9.00 13.66 7.21
N ALA A 99 -8.41 12.62 7.81
CA ALA A 99 -9.08 11.80 8.81
C ALA A 99 -9.35 12.57 10.10
N LYS A 100 -10.36 12.12 10.87
CA LYS A 100 -10.77 12.77 12.12
C LYS A 100 -9.85 12.41 13.29
N THR A 101 -9.30 11.21 13.30
CA THR A 101 -8.51 10.69 14.42
C THR A 101 -7.02 10.95 14.23
N ILE A 102 -6.29 11.13 15.33
CA ILE A 102 -4.82 11.29 15.29
C ILE A 102 -4.14 10.03 14.75
N PHE A 103 -4.70 8.85 15.05
CA PHE A 103 -4.21 7.55 14.60
C PHE A 103 -4.23 7.45 13.07
N GLU A 104 -5.35 7.78 12.44
CA GLU A 104 -5.46 7.74 10.98
C GLU A 104 -4.62 8.81 10.31
N LYS A 105 -4.51 10.01 10.89
CA LYS A 105 -3.58 11.04 10.40
C LYS A 105 -2.14 10.55 10.38
N PHE A 106 -1.72 9.80 11.40
CA PHE A 106 -0.40 9.19 11.43
C PHE A 106 -0.17 8.19 10.29
N MET A 107 -1.23 7.50 9.83
CA MET A 107 -1.14 6.60 8.67
C MET A 107 -0.86 7.31 7.35
N ALA A 108 -0.93 8.63 7.28
CA ALA A 108 -0.48 9.39 6.10
C ALA A 108 1.03 9.24 5.84
N ILE A 109 1.84 9.04 6.89
CA ILE A 109 3.30 8.90 6.77
C ILE A 109 3.68 7.63 5.99
N PRO A 110 3.27 6.41 6.41
CA PRO A 110 3.64 5.19 5.69
C PRO A 110 3.08 5.16 4.26
N THR A 111 1.91 5.76 4.02
CA THR A 111 1.29 5.77 2.70
C THR A 111 2.01 6.72 1.74
N LEU A 112 2.44 7.89 2.25
CA LEU A 112 3.23 8.84 1.48
C LEU A 112 4.63 8.28 1.16
N LEU A 113 5.29 7.69 2.16
CA LEU A 113 6.59 7.03 1.98
C LEU A 113 6.52 5.92 0.94
N THR A 114 5.44 5.13 0.97
CA THR A 114 5.19 4.08 -0.02
C THR A 114 4.99 4.67 -1.42
N ALA A 115 4.14 5.68 -1.56
CA ALA A 115 3.87 6.35 -2.85
C ALA A 115 5.16 6.91 -3.47
N ILE A 116 5.93 7.68 -2.70
CA ILE A 116 7.18 8.28 -3.15
C ILE A 116 8.20 7.20 -3.51
N SER A 117 8.35 6.17 -2.69
CA SER A 117 9.29 5.07 -2.95
C SER A 117 8.98 4.36 -4.26
N ILE A 118 7.70 4.10 -4.54
CA ILE A 118 7.28 3.50 -5.80
C ILE A 118 7.66 4.39 -7.00
N VAL A 119 7.41 5.71 -6.92
CA VAL A 119 7.80 6.66 -7.97
C VAL A 119 9.32 6.62 -8.24
N TYR A 120 10.14 6.59 -7.19
CA TYR A 120 11.58 6.48 -7.32
C TYR A 120 12.03 5.14 -7.94
N ILE A 121 11.37 4.04 -7.57
CA ILE A 121 11.63 2.71 -8.13
C ILE A 121 11.34 2.69 -9.64
N ILE A 122 10.22 3.28 -10.07
CA ILE A 122 9.86 3.36 -11.49
C ILE A 122 10.90 4.17 -12.27
N LYS A 123 11.18 5.41 -11.85
CA LYS A 123 12.09 6.33 -12.58
C LYS A 123 13.50 5.76 -12.73
N LYS A 124 14.03 5.11 -11.69
CA LYS A 124 15.38 4.53 -11.73
C LYS A 124 15.48 3.30 -12.62
N SER A 125 14.37 2.59 -12.84
CA SER A 125 14.34 1.45 -13.76
C SER A 125 14.31 1.89 -15.22
N THR A 126 13.73 3.05 -15.54
CA THR A 126 13.68 3.58 -16.91
C THR A 126 15.06 4.04 -17.39
N ASN A 127 15.90 4.60 -16.51
CA ASN A 127 17.25 5.08 -16.85
C ASN A 127 18.30 3.95 -17.03
N ARG A 128 17.88 2.69 -17.14
CA ARG A 128 18.75 1.51 -17.28
C ARG A 128 18.43 0.66 -18.52
N ALA A 129 17.43 1.06 -19.29
CA ALA A 129 17.07 0.49 -20.58
C ALA A 129 17.52 1.47 -21.68
#